data_AF-A0A2E9VE77-F1
#
_entry.id   AF-A0A2E9VE77-F1
#
_cell.length_a   1.000
_cell.length_b   1.000
_cell.length_c   1.000
_cell.angle_alpha   90.00
_cell.angle_beta   90.00
_cell.angle_gamma   90.00
#
_symmetry.space_group_name_H-M   'P 1'
#
loop_
_entity.id
_entity.type
_entity.pdbx_description
1 polymer ?
#
loop_
_entity_poly.entity_id
_entity_poly.type
_entity_poly.pdbx_seq_one_letter_code
_entity_poly.pdbx_strand_id
1 'polypeptide(L)'
;MLASTFLPLFNYSYYLLMKELIQLLIICLTISSCIGLPISNFKSNISNTSDYFLCFPDTDPVFFSLNLQQKSNLQKDLLIEKEKRNLNCTTRFKDLKSGKENLDEINQRELDVKIGRCRDENQPCRYH
;
A
#
# COMPACT_ATOMS: atom_id res chain seq x y z
N MET A 1 68.86 1.25 -18.56
CA MET A 1 67.81 0.57 -19.37
C MET A 1 66.56 0.48 -18.52
N LEU A 2 65.50 1.13 -19.00
CA LEU A 2 64.18 1.25 -18.38
C LEU A 2 63.45 -0.08 -18.43
N ALA A 3 62.89 -0.56 -17.30
CA ALA A 3 61.64 -1.34 -17.27
C ALA A 3 61.34 -1.84 -15.83
N SER A 4 60.69 -1.03 -14.99
CA SER A 4 60.01 -1.56 -13.79
C SER A 4 59.17 -0.51 -13.04
N THR A 5 58.33 0.28 -13.70
CA THR A 5 57.37 1.15 -12.98
C THR A 5 55.95 1.21 -13.57
N PHE A 6 55.64 0.44 -14.62
CA PHE A 6 54.36 0.55 -15.35
C PHE A 6 53.24 -0.43 -14.95
N LEU A 7 53.41 -1.26 -13.91
CA LEU A 7 52.42 -2.29 -13.54
C LEU A 7 51.35 -1.93 -12.48
N PRO A 8 51.51 -0.96 -11.54
CA PRO A 8 50.51 -0.78 -10.50
C PRO A 8 49.29 0.05 -10.97
N LEU A 9 49.43 0.88 -12.00
CA LEU A 9 48.35 1.75 -12.51
C LEU A 9 47.30 0.99 -13.33
N PHE A 10 47.71 -0.07 -14.05
CA PHE A 10 46.79 -0.92 -14.81
C PHE A 10 45.82 -1.67 -13.90
N ASN A 11 46.30 -2.16 -12.74
CA ASN A 11 45.49 -2.89 -11.77
C ASN A 11 44.43 -2.00 -11.09
N TYR A 12 44.77 -0.74 -10.79
CA TYR A 12 43.84 0.19 -10.16
C TYR A 12 42.73 0.67 -11.12
N SER A 13 43.11 0.95 -12.37
CA SER A 13 42.16 1.30 -13.43
C SER A 13 41.20 0.15 -13.74
N TYR A 14 41.72 -1.08 -13.82
CA TYR A 14 40.90 -2.29 -14.00
C TYR A 14 39.98 -2.55 -12.81
N TYR A 15 40.45 -2.34 -11.58
CA TYR A 15 39.64 -2.46 -10.37
C TYR A 15 38.50 -1.44 -10.33
N LEU A 16 38.74 -0.18 -10.72
CA LEU A 16 37.69 0.83 -10.86
C LEU A 16 36.66 0.43 -11.92
N LEU A 17 37.13 -0.01 -13.10
CA LEU A 17 36.25 -0.42 -14.19
C LEU A 17 35.37 -1.61 -13.79
N MET A 18 35.94 -2.59 -13.08
CA MET A 18 35.23 -3.74 -12.53
C MET A 18 34.22 -3.32 -11.46
N LYS A 19 34.54 -2.34 -10.62
CA LYS A 19 33.62 -1.82 -9.60
C LYS A 19 32.40 -1.14 -10.23
N GLU A 20 32.60 -0.32 -11.26
CA GLU A 20 31.51 0.32 -12.02
C GLU A 20 30.63 -0.71 -12.73
N LEU A 21 31.24 -1.76 -13.32
CA LEU A 21 30.50 -2.86 -13.96
C LEU A 21 29.69 -3.68 -12.96
N ILE A 22 30.26 -4.00 -11.80
CA ILE A 22 29.55 -4.71 -10.72
C ILE A 22 28.39 -3.85 -10.20
N GLN A 23 28.60 -2.55 -10.05
CA GLN A 23 27.55 -1.63 -9.60
C GLN A 23 26.42 -1.52 -10.62
N LEU A 24 26.73 -1.45 -11.91
CA LEU A 24 25.74 -1.53 -13.00
C LEU A 24 25.00 -2.87 -13.01
N LEU A 25 25.70 -3.99 -12.76
CA LEU A 25 25.10 -5.31 -12.68
C LEU A 25 24.11 -5.41 -11.51
N ILE A 26 24.48 -4.90 -10.33
CA ILE A 26 23.62 -4.86 -9.14
C ILE A 26 22.39 -3.99 -9.42
N ILE A 27 22.57 -2.81 -10.03
CA ILE A 27 21.45 -1.94 -10.42
C ILE A 27 20.51 -2.72 -11.34
N CYS A 28 21.01 -3.31 -12.44
CA CYS A 28 20.22 -4.11 -13.37
C CYS A 28 19.45 -5.28 -12.71
N LEU A 29 20.06 -5.97 -11.75
CA LEU A 29 19.41 -7.06 -10.99
C LEU A 29 18.30 -6.55 -10.05
N THR A 30 18.42 -5.33 -9.52
CA THR A 30 17.37 -4.72 -8.69
C THR A 30 16.19 -4.15 -9.49
N ILE A 31 16.38 -3.79 -10.77
CA ILE A 31 15.28 -3.33 -11.64
C ILE A 31 14.48 -4.50 -12.23
N SER A 32 15.08 -5.68 -12.43
CA SER A 32 14.39 -6.85 -12.96
C SER A 32 13.38 -7.47 -11.98
N SER A 33 13.53 -7.18 -10.68
CA SER A 33 12.58 -7.58 -9.63
C SER A 33 11.33 -6.68 -9.54
N CYS A 34 11.23 -5.64 -10.38
CA CYS A 34 10.08 -4.75 -10.48
C CYS A 34 9.30 -4.89 -11.81
N ILE A 35 9.55 -5.95 -12.59
CA ILE A 35 8.70 -6.27 -13.74
C ILE A 35 7.43 -6.93 -13.20
N GLY A 36 6.35 -6.16 -13.24
CA GLY A 36 5.06 -6.46 -12.61
C GLY A 36 4.58 -7.89 -12.83
N LEU A 37 4.03 -8.45 -11.76
CA LEU A 37 3.21 -9.65 -11.77
C LEU A 37 2.23 -9.58 -12.95
N PRO A 38 2.15 -10.60 -13.81
CA PRO A 38 1.20 -10.60 -14.91
C PRO A 38 -0.23 -10.51 -14.34
N ILE A 39 -0.90 -9.39 -14.61
CA ILE A 39 -2.30 -9.09 -14.23
C ILE A 39 -3.29 -10.04 -14.95
N SER A 40 -2.81 -11.01 -15.73
CA SER A 40 -3.62 -11.87 -16.60
C SER A 40 -4.49 -12.90 -15.87
N ASN A 41 -4.35 -13.07 -14.54
CA ASN A 41 -5.07 -14.12 -13.80
C ASN A 41 -5.97 -13.61 -12.66
N PHE A 42 -6.30 -12.32 -12.56
CA PHE A 42 -7.17 -11.85 -11.45
C PHE A 42 -8.58 -12.48 -11.48
N LYS A 43 -9.05 -12.91 -12.67
CA LYS A 43 -10.36 -13.55 -12.81
C LYS A 43 -10.40 -14.97 -12.23
N SER A 44 -9.27 -15.59 -11.91
CA SER A 44 -9.29 -16.95 -11.39
C SER A 44 -9.70 -16.95 -9.92
N ASN A 45 -11.00 -17.15 -9.72
CA ASN A 45 -11.62 -17.69 -8.50
C ASN A 45 -12.21 -16.67 -7.51
N ILE A 46 -13.09 -15.80 -7.99
CA ILE A 46 -13.99 -14.97 -7.15
C ILE A 46 -14.80 -15.84 -6.16
N SER A 47 -15.10 -17.09 -6.48
CA SER A 47 -15.71 -18.03 -5.54
C SER A 47 -14.88 -18.35 -4.30
N ASN A 48 -13.57 -18.10 -4.32
CA ASN A 48 -12.66 -18.37 -3.20
C ASN A 48 -12.11 -17.08 -2.55
N THR A 49 -12.52 -15.89 -3.00
CA THR A 49 -12.07 -14.63 -2.39
C THR A 49 -12.74 -14.39 -1.04
N SER A 50 -12.08 -13.61 -0.18
CA SER A 50 -12.56 -13.30 1.16
C SER A 50 -13.79 -12.38 1.13
N ASP A 51 -14.63 -12.48 2.16
CA ASP A 51 -15.76 -11.56 2.37
C ASP A 51 -15.31 -10.09 2.42
N TYR A 52 -14.09 -9.85 2.93
CA TYR A 52 -13.54 -8.50 3.03
C TYR A 52 -13.29 -7.92 1.64
N PHE A 53 -12.64 -8.68 0.75
CA PHE A 53 -12.41 -8.25 -0.63
C PHE A 53 -13.73 -8.07 -1.40
N LEU A 54 -14.71 -8.95 -1.20
CA LEU A 54 -16.05 -8.80 -1.79
C LEU A 54 -16.73 -7.49 -1.37
N CYS A 55 -16.50 -7.03 -0.13
CA CYS A 55 -17.11 -5.82 0.40
C CYS A 55 -16.31 -4.55 0.11
N PHE A 56 -14.98 -4.65 0.01
CA PHE A 56 -14.07 -3.52 -0.13
C PHE A 56 -12.99 -3.78 -1.20
N PRO A 57 -13.40 -4.01 -2.46
CA PRO A 57 -12.45 -4.36 -3.52
C PRO A 57 -11.45 -3.23 -3.82
N ASP A 58 -11.84 -1.97 -3.58
CA ASP A 58 -10.99 -0.80 -3.79
C ASP A 58 -9.76 -0.75 -2.87
N THR A 59 -9.73 -1.56 -1.80
CA THR A 59 -8.57 -1.67 -0.91
C THR A 59 -7.47 -2.55 -1.48
N ASP A 60 -7.76 -3.33 -2.52
CA ASP A 60 -6.80 -4.20 -3.18
C ASP A 60 -6.04 -3.45 -4.30
N PRO A 61 -4.69 -3.42 -4.26
CA PRO A 61 -3.89 -2.76 -5.28
C PRO A 61 -4.14 -3.27 -6.70
N VAL A 62 -4.49 -4.55 -6.84
CA VAL A 62 -4.77 -5.17 -8.14
C VAL A 62 -6.09 -4.63 -8.69
N PHE A 63 -7.13 -4.54 -7.87
CA PHE A 63 -8.40 -3.91 -8.28
C PHE A 63 -8.19 -2.46 -8.71
N PHE A 64 -7.37 -1.71 -7.97
CA PHE A 64 -7.07 -0.32 -8.28
C PHE A 64 -6.40 -0.16 -9.65
N SER A 65 -5.50 -1.09 -10.01
CA SER A 65 -4.75 -1.10 -11.28
C SER A 65 -5.59 -1.40 -12.53
N LEU A 66 -6.82 -1.91 -12.36
CA LEU A 66 -7.68 -2.27 -13.48
C LEU A 66 -8.21 -1.03 -14.23
N ASN A 67 -8.42 -1.19 -15.53
CA ASN A 67 -9.11 -0.16 -16.33
C ASN A 67 -10.61 -0.11 -15.99
N LEU A 68 -11.30 0.94 -16.44
CA LEU A 68 -12.71 1.17 -16.10
C LEU A 68 -13.65 0.03 -16.52
N GLN A 69 -13.42 -0.55 -17.71
CA GLN A 69 -14.23 -1.67 -18.20
C GLN A 69 -13.99 -2.95 -17.38
N GLN A 70 -12.74 -3.23 -17.04
CA GLN A 70 -12.36 -4.35 -16.18
C GLN A 70 -12.93 -4.20 -14.77
N LYS A 71 -12.87 -2.99 -14.18
CA LYS A 71 -13.50 -2.67 -12.89
C LYS A 71 -15.00 -2.92 -12.93
N SER A 72 -15.68 -2.44 -13.97
CA SER A 72 -17.13 -2.63 -14.13
C SER A 72 -17.50 -4.11 -14.24
N ASN A 73 -16.77 -4.88 -15.04
CA ASN A 73 -17.02 -6.32 -15.19
C ASN A 73 -16.76 -7.07 -13.88
N LEU A 74 -15.66 -6.75 -13.19
CA LEU A 74 -15.33 -7.38 -11.92
C LEU A 74 -16.37 -7.02 -10.84
N GLN A 75 -16.84 -5.77 -10.77
CA GLN A 75 -17.91 -5.39 -9.85
C GLN A 75 -19.19 -6.21 -10.06
N LYS A 76 -19.57 -6.51 -11.30
CA LYS A 76 -20.71 -7.39 -11.57
C LYS A 76 -20.48 -8.79 -11.03
N ASP A 77 -19.30 -9.36 -11.27
CA ASP A 77 -18.94 -10.70 -10.78
C ASP A 77 -18.92 -10.74 -9.23
N LEU A 78 -18.41 -9.69 -8.58
CA LEU A 78 -18.42 -9.56 -7.12
C LEU A 78 -19.85 -9.45 -6.56
N LEU A 79 -20.75 -8.72 -7.23
CA LEU A 79 -22.15 -8.60 -6.82
C LEU A 79 -22.86 -9.96 -6.86
N ILE A 80 -22.68 -10.72 -7.95
CA ILE A 80 -23.25 -12.07 -8.09
C ILE A 80 -22.76 -12.98 -6.97
N GLU A 81 -21.46 -12.95 -6.66
CA GLU A 81 -20.91 -13.79 -5.61
C GLU A 81 -21.39 -13.36 -4.20
N LYS A 82 -21.56 -12.06 -3.96
CA LYS A 82 -22.16 -11.55 -2.71
C LYS A 82 -23.59 -12.04 -2.52
N GLU A 83 -24.40 -11.98 -3.57
CA GLU A 83 -25.78 -12.48 -3.54
C GLU A 83 -25.81 -13.99 -3.30
N LYS A 84 -24.97 -14.75 -4.01
CA LYS A 84 -24.83 -16.21 -3.83
C LYS A 84 -24.46 -16.59 -2.40
N ARG A 85 -23.63 -15.78 -1.72
CA ARG A 85 -23.24 -15.99 -0.32
C ARG A 85 -24.21 -15.38 0.69
N ASN A 86 -25.25 -14.68 0.24
CA ASN A 86 -26.12 -13.86 1.09
C ASN A 86 -25.32 -12.90 2.01
N LEU A 87 -24.26 -12.31 1.47
CA LEU A 87 -23.28 -11.53 2.22
C LEU A 87 -23.75 -10.07 2.41
N ASN A 88 -24.13 -9.71 3.63
CA ASN A 88 -24.38 -8.32 4.02
C ASN A 88 -23.10 -7.68 4.59
N CYS A 89 -22.45 -6.82 3.80
CA CYS A 89 -21.20 -6.16 4.17
C CYS A 89 -21.31 -5.27 5.42
N THR A 90 -22.44 -4.59 5.60
CA THR A 90 -22.68 -3.72 6.76
C THR A 90 -22.72 -4.54 8.05
N THR A 91 -23.47 -5.65 8.05
CA THR A 91 -23.59 -6.51 9.23
C THR A 91 -22.31 -7.31 9.47
N ARG A 92 -21.67 -7.80 8.40
CA ARG A 92 -20.47 -8.66 8.48
C ARG A 92 -19.29 -7.97 9.14
N PHE A 93 -19.17 -6.67 8.92
CA PHE A 93 -18.04 -5.84 9.35
C PHE A 93 -18.46 -4.72 10.31
N LYS A 94 -19.62 -4.86 10.97
CA LYS A 94 -20.14 -3.86 11.93
C LYS A 94 -19.17 -3.55 13.08
N ASP A 95 -18.32 -4.51 13.44
CA ASP A 95 -17.35 -4.39 14.54
C ASP A 95 -16.02 -3.78 14.09
N LEU A 96 -15.83 -3.58 12.78
CA LEU A 96 -14.73 -2.77 12.26
C LEU A 96 -15.10 -1.30 12.45
N LYS A 97 -14.37 -0.60 13.33
CA LYS A 97 -14.48 0.86 13.47
C LYS A 97 -14.36 1.49 12.09
N SER A 98 -15.37 2.23 11.67
CA SER A 98 -15.31 2.93 10.40
C SER A 98 -14.26 4.03 10.46
N GLY A 99 -13.66 4.39 9.32
CA GLY A 99 -12.78 5.57 9.25
C GLY A 99 -13.45 6.85 9.74
N LYS A 100 -14.79 6.94 9.62
CA LYS A 100 -15.60 8.03 10.15
C LYS A 100 -15.64 8.04 11.67
N GLU A 101 -15.90 6.91 12.31
CA GLU A 101 -15.89 6.79 13.77
C GLU A 101 -14.51 7.11 14.35
N ASN A 102 -13.44 6.69 13.65
CA ASN A 102 -12.07 7.03 14.04
C ASN A 102 -11.78 8.53 13.91
N LEU A 103 -12.25 9.18 12.82
CA LEU A 103 -12.12 10.62 12.64
C LEU A 103 -12.93 11.41 13.65
N ASP A 104 -14.15 10.96 13.96
CA ASP A 104 -15.02 11.61 14.94
C ASP A 104 -14.41 11.50 16.34
N GLU A 105 -13.80 10.37 16.70
CA GLU A 105 -13.07 10.20 17.97
C GLU A 105 -11.83 11.12 18.03
N ILE A 106 -11.07 11.24 16.95
CA ILE A 106 -9.92 12.16 16.87
C ILE A 106 -10.39 13.61 16.99
N ASN A 107 -11.42 14.00 16.25
CA ASN A 107 -11.97 15.35 16.30
C ASN A 107 -12.49 15.70 17.69
N GLN A 108 -13.17 14.77 18.37
CA GLN A 108 -13.63 14.98 19.74
C GLN A 108 -12.46 15.14 20.71
N ARG A 109 -11.40 14.34 20.58
CA ARG A 109 -10.17 14.51 21.38
C ARG A 109 -9.49 15.87 21.13
N GLU A 110 -9.39 16.28 19.87
CA GLU A 110 -8.82 17.58 19.49
C GLU A 110 -9.67 18.76 19.97
N LEU A 111 -11.00 18.63 19.92
CA LEU A 111 -11.94 19.60 20.48
C LEU A 111 -11.80 19.67 22.00
N ASP A 112 -11.72 18.54 22.70
CA ASP A 112 -11.51 18.50 24.16
C ASP A 112 -10.20 19.19 24.59
N VAL A 113 -9.13 19.01 23.80
CA VAL A 113 -7.84 19.66 24.01
C VAL A 113 -7.93 21.17 23.76
N LYS A 114 -8.60 21.60 22.69
CA LYS A 114 -8.72 23.02 22.31
C LYS A 114 -9.71 23.80 23.17
N ILE A 115 -10.80 23.17 23.60
CA ILE A 115 -11.85 23.81 24.39
C ILE A 115 -11.41 23.92 25.86
N GLY A 116 -10.42 23.13 26.30
CA GLY A 116 -9.88 23.16 27.65
C GLY A 116 -10.95 22.82 28.68
N ARG A 117 -11.08 21.55 29.07
CA ARG A 117 -12.16 21.07 29.97
C ARG A 117 -12.45 22.06 31.11
N CYS A 118 -13.55 22.79 31.00
CA CYS A 118 -14.12 23.54 32.11
C CYS A 118 -14.68 22.48 33.05
N ARG A 119 -13.91 22.17 34.10
CA ARG A 119 -14.23 21.06 35.01
C ARG A 119 -15.42 21.38 35.94
N ASP A 120 -15.93 22.60 35.91
CA ASP A 120 -16.94 23.12 36.83
C ASP A 120 -17.77 24.22 36.15
N GLU A 121 -19.10 24.17 36.26
CA GLU A 121 -20.02 25.17 35.67
C GLU A 121 -19.85 26.58 36.28
N ASN A 122 -19.19 26.67 37.44
CA ASN A 122 -19.01 27.90 38.21
C ASN A 122 -17.59 28.48 38.16
N GLN A 123 -16.71 28.02 37.27
CA GLN A 123 -15.38 28.62 37.10
C GLN A 123 -15.04 28.93 35.64
N PRO A 124 -14.36 30.07 35.38
CA PRO A 124 -13.90 30.39 34.03
C PRO A 124 -12.87 29.37 33.58
N CYS A 125 -13.08 28.84 32.37
CA CYS A 125 -12.19 27.87 31.74
C CYS A 125 -10.78 28.44 31.63
N ARG A 126 -9.78 27.67 32.08
CA ARG A 126 -8.38 28.08 31.96
C ARG A 126 -7.77 27.44 30.72
N TYR A 127 -7.38 28.29 29.77
CA TYR A 127 -6.56 27.91 28.63
C TYR A 127 -5.09 27.97 29.06
N HIS A 128 -4.34 26.88 28.84
CA HIS A 128 -2.89 26.84 28.99
C HIS A 128 -2.22 27.11 27.65
#